data_AF-A0A2V9NPP4-F1
#
_entry.id   AF-A0A2V9NPP4-F1
#
_cell.length_a   1.000
_cell.length_b   1.000
_cell.length_c   1.000
_cell.angle_alpha   90.00
_cell.angle_beta   90.00
_cell.angle_gamma   90.00
#
_symmetry.space_group_name_H-M   'P 1'
#
loop_
_entity.id
_entity.type
_entity.pdbx_description
1 polymer ?
#
loop_
_entity_poly.entity_id
_entity_poly.type
_entity_poly.pdbx_seq_one_letter_code
_entity_poly.pdbx_strand_id
1 'polypeptide(L)'
;MKPGLFDSSILASTQQAVEFVSNILESSTEYSVIGKDLDGKILLWNEGARRMYGYDAEEVVGKLNSEILHIPEDVAAGKPRAVMEAALRDGKWEGVLGRIRKDARRISAVFHLYLPAAQGARQETTPQPSSSQLQGHGERVLYVDDEEPLVFLMTRMLTKVGYKVTGCTQPKAALESFRSAPNDFDVVVSDLSMPQMSGIDLAREVLQIRPGMPILIASGYIHPADNEKVRSLGLPDLLLKPDTIEALAQHLYNIFAKSQASASGEQPAGNSKVRGQAASSS
;
A
#
# COMPACT_ATOMS: atom_id res chain seq x y z
N MET A 1 -1.23 29.29 12.75
CA MET A 1 -2.24 28.21 12.69
C MET A 1 -2.43 27.87 11.23
N LYS A 2 -2.05 26.66 10.79
CA LYS A 2 -2.32 26.21 9.42
C LYS A 2 -3.82 25.91 9.30
N PRO A 3 -4.55 26.44 8.31
CA PRO A 3 -5.95 26.08 8.07
C PRO A 3 -6.04 24.56 7.88
N GLY A 4 -7.09 23.96 8.44
CA GLY A 4 -7.24 22.52 8.56
C GLY A 4 -7.13 21.80 7.21
N LEU A 5 -6.13 20.92 7.11
CA LEU A 5 -5.85 20.06 5.95
C LEU A 5 -6.90 18.94 5.77
N PHE A 6 -8.03 18.98 6.50
CA PHE A 6 -8.94 17.84 6.66
C PHE A 6 -10.43 18.23 6.81
N ASP A 7 -10.91 19.17 6.00
CA ASP A 7 -12.35 19.30 5.77
C ASP A 7 -12.79 18.28 4.69
N SER A 8 -13.96 17.69 4.85
CA SER A 8 -14.69 16.89 3.86
C SER A 8 -14.76 17.55 2.46
N SER A 9 -14.61 18.87 2.41
CA SER A 9 -14.47 19.69 1.21
C SER A 9 -13.17 19.50 0.42
N ILE A 10 -12.15 18.78 0.93
CA ILE A 10 -10.83 18.65 0.27
C ILE A 10 -10.83 17.76 -0.98
N LEU A 11 -11.90 17.02 -1.26
CA LEU A 11 -12.13 16.46 -2.60
C LEU A 11 -13.32 17.14 -3.31
N ALA A 12 -13.84 18.24 -2.78
CA ALA A 12 -14.92 19.00 -3.40
C ALA A 12 -14.42 19.86 -4.57
N SER A 13 -13.10 20.06 -4.68
CA SER A 13 -12.47 20.72 -5.81
C SER A 13 -11.27 19.94 -6.33
N THR A 14 -11.01 20.04 -7.63
CA THR A 14 -9.86 19.43 -8.30
C THR A 14 -8.53 19.86 -7.67
N GLN A 15 -8.44 21.11 -7.19
CA GLN A 15 -7.23 21.67 -6.58
C GLN A 15 -6.86 20.92 -5.28
N GLN A 16 -7.84 20.70 -4.41
CA GLN A 16 -7.61 20.08 -3.12
C GLN A 16 -7.38 18.56 -3.25
N ALA A 17 -8.00 17.92 -4.25
CA ALA A 17 -7.71 16.52 -4.61
C ALA A 17 -6.28 16.34 -5.12
N VAL A 18 -5.80 17.27 -5.92
CA VAL A 18 -4.40 17.30 -6.39
C VAL A 18 -3.45 17.54 -5.21
N GLU A 19 -3.72 18.50 -4.33
CA GLU A 19 -2.90 18.75 -3.13
C GLU A 19 -2.85 17.52 -2.21
N PHE A 20 -3.97 16.82 -2.04
CA PHE A 20 -4.03 15.62 -1.23
C PHE A 20 -3.19 14.47 -1.81
N VAL A 21 -3.30 14.22 -3.12
CA VAL A 21 -2.47 13.22 -3.80
C VAL A 21 -0.99 13.61 -3.75
N SER A 22 -0.68 14.90 -3.97
CA SER A 22 0.69 15.41 -3.83
C SER A 22 1.23 15.17 -2.43
N ASN A 23 0.46 15.44 -1.37
CA ASN A 23 0.90 15.22 0.01
C ASN A 23 1.20 13.74 0.31
N ILE A 24 0.39 12.79 -0.21
CA ILE A 24 0.67 11.35 -0.06
C ILE A 24 1.95 10.96 -0.79
N LEU A 25 2.11 11.43 -2.03
CA LEU A 25 3.30 11.14 -2.80
C LEU A 25 4.55 11.72 -2.13
N GLU A 26 4.45 12.93 -1.58
CA GLU A 26 5.52 13.64 -0.87
C GLU A 26 5.89 12.98 0.46
N SER A 27 4.90 12.48 1.23
CA SER A 27 5.14 11.83 2.53
C SER A 27 5.68 10.42 2.41
N SER A 28 5.37 9.70 1.33
CA SER A 28 5.77 8.31 1.17
C SER A 28 7.29 8.15 1.20
N THR A 29 7.77 7.37 2.17
CA THR A 29 9.22 7.14 2.35
C THR A 29 9.72 5.81 1.81
N GLU A 30 8.81 4.86 1.54
CA GLU A 30 9.15 3.52 1.03
C GLU A 30 9.50 3.52 -0.46
N TYR A 31 8.92 4.45 -1.25
CA TYR A 31 9.16 4.57 -2.69
C TYR A 31 9.71 5.94 -3.07
N SER A 32 10.64 5.96 -4.04
CA SER A 32 11.07 7.20 -4.69
C SER A 32 10.08 7.58 -5.79
N VAL A 33 9.43 8.72 -5.63
CA VAL A 33 8.50 9.30 -6.61
C VAL A 33 9.09 10.59 -7.16
N ILE A 34 9.20 10.67 -8.49
CA ILE A 34 9.72 11.82 -9.21
C ILE A 34 8.71 12.18 -10.28
N GLY A 35 8.09 13.36 -10.17
CA GLY A 35 7.28 13.93 -11.24
C GLY A 35 8.13 14.85 -12.10
N LYS A 36 7.95 14.81 -13.42
CA LYS A 36 8.66 15.68 -14.36
C LYS A 36 7.77 16.05 -15.54
N ASP A 37 8.08 17.17 -16.20
CA ASP A 37 7.48 17.49 -17.50
C ASP A 37 8.11 16.67 -18.64
N LEU A 38 7.62 16.88 -19.87
CA LEU A 38 8.08 16.17 -21.06
C LEU A 38 9.52 16.52 -21.44
N ASP A 39 10.02 17.69 -21.05
CA ASP A 39 11.41 18.10 -21.24
C ASP A 39 12.33 17.54 -20.16
N GLY A 40 11.77 16.88 -19.15
CA GLY A 40 12.48 16.21 -18.07
C GLY A 40 12.76 17.11 -16.87
N LYS A 41 12.22 18.32 -16.81
CA LYS A 41 12.32 19.21 -15.66
C LYS A 41 11.58 18.60 -14.47
N ILE A 42 12.24 18.53 -13.32
CA ILE A 42 11.65 17.93 -12.12
C ILE A 42 10.58 18.87 -11.55
N LEU A 43 9.38 18.33 -11.34
CA LEU A 43 8.21 19.04 -10.82
C LEU A 43 7.77 18.53 -9.44
N LEU A 44 8.01 17.25 -9.15
CA LEU A 44 7.70 16.62 -7.86
C LEU A 44 8.88 15.79 -7.40
N TRP A 45 9.18 15.90 -6.11
CA TRP A 45 10.30 15.22 -5.48
C TRP A 45 9.93 14.85 -4.05
N ASN A 46 9.68 13.56 -3.80
CA ASN A 46 9.26 13.11 -2.48
C ASN A 46 10.43 12.77 -1.54
N GLU A 47 10.09 12.49 -0.27
CA GLU A 47 11.08 12.06 0.74
C GLU A 47 11.85 10.80 0.33
N GLY A 48 11.18 9.83 -0.32
CA GLY A 48 11.86 8.66 -0.87
C GLY A 48 12.92 9.01 -1.92
N ALA A 49 12.65 9.97 -2.81
CA ALA A 49 13.62 10.48 -3.79
C ALA A 49 14.78 11.22 -3.13
N ARG A 50 14.51 12.07 -2.13
CA ARG A 50 15.56 12.72 -1.33
C ARG A 50 16.48 11.69 -0.66
N ARG A 51 15.93 10.65 -0.03
CA ARG A 51 16.71 9.57 0.61
C ARG A 51 17.51 8.74 -0.40
N MET A 52 16.91 8.45 -1.57
CA MET A 52 17.55 7.65 -2.60
C MET A 52 18.69 8.40 -3.31
N TYR A 53 18.47 9.66 -3.67
CA TYR A 53 19.39 10.42 -4.52
C TYR A 53 20.23 11.45 -3.76
N GLY A 54 19.82 11.87 -2.56
CA GLY A 54 20.56 12.79 -1.70
C GLY A 54 20.40 14.27 -2.06
N TYR A 55 19.49 14.61 -2.98
CA TYR A 55 19.13 16.00 -3.28
C TYR A 55 17.91 16.42 -2.48
N ASP A 56 17.94 17.61 -1.91
CA ASP A 56 16.77 18.22 -1.29
C ASP A 56 15.81 18.77 -2.36
N ALA A 57 14.52 18.81 -2.06
CA ALA A 57 13.49 19.21 -3.02
C ALA A 57 13.73 20.63 -3.56
N GLU A 58 14.20 21.54 -2.71
CA GLU A 58 14.52 22.92 -3.04
C GLU A 58 15.67 23.05 -4.03
N GLU A 59 16.52 22.03 -4.15
CA GLU A 59 17.65 22.02 -5.09
C GLU A 59 17.20 21.60 -6.50
N VAL A 60 16.19 20.75 -6.59
CA VAL A 60 15.84 20.04 -7.84
C VAL A 60 14.53 20.53 -8.45
N VAL A 61 13.50 20.74 -7.63
CA VAL A 61 12.14 21.05 -8.10
C VAL A 61 12.14 22.41 -8.79
N GLY A 62 11.67 22.42 -10.03
CA GLY A 62 11.60 23.61 -10.87
C GLY A 62 12.96 24.11 -11.38
N LYS A 63 14.08 23.48 -10.99
CA LYS A 63 15.45 23.97 -11.24
C LYS A 63 16.29 23.04 -12.09
N LEU A 64 16.19 21.73 -11.88
CA LEU A 64 17.05 20.74 -12.53
C LEU A 64 16.28 19.78 -13.44
N ASN A 65 17.01 19.19 -14.38
CA ASN A 65 16.52 18.14 -15.25
C ASN A 65 16.80 16.76 -14.65
N SER A 66 15.86 15.83 -14.79
CA SER A 66 15.99 14.44 -14.36
C SER A 66 17.21 13.71 -14.94
N GLU A 67 17.81 14.19 -16.04
CA GLU A 67 19.07 13.68 -16.59
C GLU A 67 20.21 13.61 -15.57
N ILE A 68 20.24 14.50 -14.56
CA ILE A 68 21.26 14.47 -13.49
C ILE A 68 21.25 13.15 -12.70
N LEU A 69 20.16 12.39 -12.75
CA LEU A 69 19.98 11.15 -12.03
C LEU A 69 20.48 9.95 -12.84
N HIS A 70 20.75 10.12 -14.13
CA HIS A 70 21.18 9.05 -15.02
C HIS A 70 22.71 8.95 -15.05
N ILE A 71 23.21 7.73 -15.24
CA ILE A 71 24.65 7.56 -15.49
C ILE A 71 25.03 8.18 -16.85
N PRO A 72 26.20 8.82 -16.98
CA PRO A 72 26.59 9.52 -18.21
C PRO A 72 26.54 8.66 -19.47
N GLU A 73 26.84 7.36 -19.34
CA GLU A 73 26.82 6.42 -20.45
C GLU A 73 25.40 6.20 -21.00
N ASP A 74 24.40 6.13 -20.12
CA ASP A 74 22.99 5.99 -20.52
C ASP A 74 22.47 7.28 -21.17
N VAL A 75 22.90 8.45 -20.67
CA VAL A 75 22.57 9.75 -21.27
C VAL A 75 23.17 9.88 -22.67
N ALA A 76 24.46 9.54 -22.83
CA ALA A 76 25.14 9.56 -24.13
C ALA A 76 24.49 8.59 -25.15
N ALA A 77 23.96 7.46 -24.68
CA ALA A 77 23.22 6.49 -25.49
C ALA A 77 21.76 6.90 -25.79
N GLY A 78 21.28 8.04 -25.28
CA GLY A 78 19.90 8.50 -25.48
C GLY A 78 18.84 7.65 -24.77
N LYS A 79 19.25 6.80 -23.83
CA LYS A 79 18.35 5.86 -23.14
C LYS A 79 17.24 6.52 -22.33
N PRO A 80 17.45 7.65 -21.60
CA PRO A 80 16.36 8.33 -20.90
C PRO A 80 15.22 8.73 -21.84
N ARG A 81 15.58 9.21 -23.03
CA ARG A 81 14.62 9.58 -24.08
C ARG A 81 13.91 8.36 -24.63
N ALA A 82 14.63 7.28 -24.94
CA ALA A 82 14.02 6.05 -25.44
C ALA A 82 13.01 5.42 -24.45
N VAL A 83 13.32 5.46 -23.15
CA VAL A 83 12.41 5.01 -22.08
C VAL A 83 11.16 5.88 -22.02
N MET A 84 11.31 7.21 -22.12
CA MET A 84 10.17 8.13 -22.17
C MET A 84 9.29 7.89 -23.40
N GLU A 85 9.90 7.72 -24.57
CA GLU A 85 9.17 7.44 -25.82
C GLU A 85 8.43 6.09 -25.76
N ALA A 86 9.00 5.08 -25.11
CA ALA A 86 8.31 3.81 -24.86
C ALA A 86 7.10 4.00 -23.93
N ALA A 87 7.27 4.70 -22.81
CA ALA A 87 6.15 5.01 -21.93
C ALA A 87 5.06 5.83 -22.63
N LEU A 88 5.42 6.80 -23.50
CA LEU A 88 4.48 7.61 -24.29
C LEU A 88 3.64 6.77 -25.25
N ARG A 89 4.21 5.71 -25.82
CA ARG A 89 3.49 4.79 -26.70
C ARG A 89 2.61 3.82 -25.91
N ASP A 90 3.14 3.27 -24.83
CA ASP A 90 2.55 2.10 -24.16
C ASP A 90 1.78 2.47 -22.88
N GLY A 91 1.75 3.75 -22.51
CA GLY A 91 1.16 4.29 -21.27
C GLY A 91 2.00 4.03 -20.01
N LYS A 92 2.91 3.05 -20.06
CA LYS A 92 3.84 2.71 -18.98
C LYS A 92 5.14 2.14 -19.53
N TRP A 93 6.20 2.25 -18.74
CA TRP A 93 7.43 1.51 -18.94
C TRP A 93 7.94 0.97 -17.61
N GLU A 94 8.50 -0.24 -17.63
CA GLU A 94 9.10 -0.87 -16.45
C GLU A 94 10.47 -1.46 -16.80
N GLY A 95 11.44 -1.27 -15.91
CA GLY A 95 12.74 -1.92 -16.05
C GLY A 95 13.79 -1.42 -15.07
N VAL A 96 14.94 -2.08 -15.10
CA VAL A 96 16.10 -1.74 -14.27
C VAL A 96 16.94 -0.69 -14.97
N LEU A 97 17.26 0.40 -14.27
CA LEU A 97 18.15 1.44 -14.79
C LEU A 97 19.27 1.76 -13.82
N GLY A 98 20.45 2.05 -14.40
CA GLY A 98 21.55 2.67 -13.67
C GLY A 98 21.22 4.12 -13.37
N ARG A 99 21.56 4.53 -12.14
CA ARG A 99 21.37 5.89 -11.66
C ARG A 99 22.58 6.38 -10.90
N ILE A 100 22.71 7.69 -10.77
CA ILE A 100 23.74 8.35 -9.99
C ILE A 100 23.09 9.22 -8.91
N ARG A 101 23.67 9.18 -7.71
CA ARG A 101 23.29 10.02 -6.56
C ARG A 101 24.06 11.34 -6.59
N LYS A 102 23.66 12.30 -5.75
CA LYS A 102 24.37 13.57 -5.53
C LYS A 102 25.83 13.39 -5.15
N ASP A 103 26.15 12.35 -4.38
CA ASP A 103 27.51 11.99 -3.97
C ASP A 103 28.28 11.17 -5.02
N ALA A 104 27.80 11.13 -6.25
CA ALA A 104 28.33 10.38 -7.40
C ALA A 104 28.32 8.85 -7.25
N ARG A 105 27.75 8.27 -6.18
CA ARG A 105 27.58 6.82 -6.09
C ARG A 105 26.55 6.34 -7.10
N ARG A 106 26.85 5.21 -7.75
CA ARG A 106 25.92 4.54 -8.66
C ARG A 106 24.95 3.66 -7.86
N ILE A 107 23.69 3.67 -8.25
CA ILE A 107 22.67 2.75 -7.75
C ILE A 107 21.96 2.08 -8.92
N SER A 108 21.47 0.88 -8.69
CA SER A 108 20.57 0.18 -9.60
C SER A 108 19.24 0.03 -8.89
N ALA A 109 18.16 0.41 -9.57
CA ALA A 109 16.80 0.29 -9.04
C ALA A 109 15.85 -0.10 -10.16
N VAL A 110 14.75 -0.74 -9.78
CA VAL A 110 13.60 -0.97 -10.66
C VAL A 110 12.83 0.34 -10.76
N PHE A 111 12.51 0.76 -11.98
CA PHE A 111 11.74 1.95 -12.25
C PHE A 111 10.45 1.58 -12.95
N HIS A 112 9.37 2.19 -12.48
CA HIS A 112 8.09 2.22 -13.18
C HIS A 112 7.87 3.67 -13.62
N LEU A 113 7.82 3.90 -14.92
CA LEU A 113 7.48 5.18 -15.52
C LEU A 113 6.02 5.10 -15.97
N TYR A 114 5.16 5.86 -15.31
CA TYR A 114 3.77 6.01 -15.70
C TYR A 114 3.58 7.33 -16.41
N LEU A 115 2.75 7.33 -17.44
CA LEU A 115 2.20 8.56 -17.99
C LEU A 115 0.73 8.69 -17.58
N PRO A 116 0.25 9.91 -17.34
CA PRO A 116 -1.17 10.12 -17.20
C PRO A 116 -1.84 9.54 -18.45
N ALA A 117 -2.83 8.66 -18.27
CA ALA A 117 -3.64 8.21 -19.37
C ALA A 117 -4.22 9.47 -20.04
N ALA A 118 -3.75 9.78 -21.24
CA ALA A 118 -4.45 10.73 -22.09
C ALA A 118 -5.89 10.22 -22.16
N GLN A 119 -6.86 11.09 -21.84
CA GLN A 119 -8.28 10.75 -21.93
C GLN A 119 -8.54 10.21 -23.34
N GLY A 120 -8.59 8.88 -23.49
CA GLY A 120 -8.57 8.24 -24.81
C GLY A 120 -8.10 6.78 -24.83
N ALA A 121 -7.23 6.34 -23.92
CA ALA A 121 -6.76 4.95 -23.91
C ALA A 121 -7.41 4.13 -22.78
N ARG A 122 -8.68 3.74 -22.94
CA ARG A 122 -9.23 2.61 -22.18
C ARG A 122 -8.61 1.33 -22.74
N GLN A 123 -7.63 0.76 -22.04
CA GLN A 123 -7.23 -0.63 -22.27
C GLN A 123 -8.17 -1.57 -21.53
N GLU A 124 -8.46 -2.68 -22.20
CA GLU A 124 -9.47 -3.68 -21.89
C GLU A 124 -9.24 -4.35 -20.53
N THR A 125 -10.33 -4.45 -19.76
CA THR A 125 -10.40 -5.04 -18.43
C THR A 125 -10.30 -6.57 -18.49
N THR A 126 -9.26 -7.12 -17.87
CA THR A 126 -9.26 -8.50 -17.34
C THR A 126 -10.41 -8.63 -16.31
N PRO A 127 -11.06 -9.80 -16.16
CA PRO A 127 -12.21 -9.94 -15.25
C PRO A 127 -11.76 -9.73 -13.80
N GLN A 128 -12.08 -8.57 -13.23
CA GLN A 128 -12.00 -8.36 -11.79
C GLN A 128 -13.20 -9.03 -11.11
N PRO A 129 -13.02 -9.59 -9.90
CA PRO A 129 -14.14 -10.10 -9.11
C PRO A 129 -15.23 -9.02 -8.96
N SER A 130 -16.49 -9.44 -9.04
CA SER A 130 -17.64 -8.53 -9.02
C SER A 130 -17.62 -7.63 -7.79
N SER A 131 -17.70 -6.31 -8.00
CA SER A 131 -17.59 -5.24 -7.00
C SER A 131 -18.55 -5.33 -5.80
N SER A 132 -19.60 -6.16 -5.88
CA SER A 132 -20.54 -6.38 -4.77
C SER A 132 -20.00 -7.32 -3.67
N GLN A 133 -18.98 -8.13 -3.95
CA GLN A 133 -18.38 -9.06 -2.98
C GLN A 133 -17.28 -8.43 -2.12
N LEU A 134 -16.79 -7.25 -2.51
CA LEU A 134 -15.68 -6.54 -1.85
C LEU A 134 -16.16 -5.42 -0.92
N GLN A 135 -17.47 -5.32 -0.67
CA GLN A 135 -18.04 -4.30 0.20
C GLN A 135 -18.06 -4.76 1.65
N GLY A 136 -17.68 -3.86 2.55
CA GLY A 136 -17.97 -3.99 3.97
C GLY A 136 -19.46 -3.89 4.24
N HIS A 137 -19.92 -4.59 5.26
CA HIS A 137 -21.29 -4.59 5.74
C HIS A 137 -21.43 -3.77 7.05
N GLY A 138 -20.54 -2.80 7.25
CA GLY A 138 -20.50 -1.93 8.42
C GLY A 138 -19.59 -2.40 9.55
N GLU A 139 -18.71 -3.38 9.29
CA GLU A 139 -17.71 -3.85 10.25
C GLU A 139 -16.77 -2.70 10.66
N ARG A 140 -16.36 -2.71 11.93
CA ARG A 140 -15.61 -1.62 12.56
C ARG A 140 -14.12 -1.91 12.51
N VAL A 141 -13.39 -1.06 11.81
CA VAL A 141 -11.95 -1.21 11.55
C VAL A 141 -11.17 -0.19 12.37
N LEU A 142 -10.22 -0.63 13.17
CA LEU A 142 -9.16 0.24 13.71
C LEU A 142 -8.00 0.24 12.72
N TYR A 143 -7.78 1.35 12.01
CA TYR A 143 -6.67 1.51 11.06
C TYR A 143 -5.55 2.33 11.70
N VAL A 144 -4.31 1.82 11.68
CA VAL A 144 -3.15 2.44 12.34
C VAL A 144 -1.97 2.52 11.38
N ASP A 145 -1.46 3.73 11.19
CA ASP A 145 -0.33 4.02 10.29
C ASP A 145 0.30 5.35 10.72
N ASP A 146 1.61 5.49 10.80
CA ASP A 146 2.23 6.74 11.29
C ASP A 146 2.23 7.87 10.26
N GLU A 147 1.86 7.58 9.00
CA GLU A 147 1.68 8.59 7.97
C GLU A 147 0.24 9.15 7.96
N GLU A 148 0.06 10.37 8.48
CA GLU A 148 -1.24 11.08 8.53
C GLU A 148 -2.00 11.12 7.19
N PRO A 149 -1.37 11.40 6.03
CA PRO A 149 -2.06 11.36 4.74
C PRO A 149 -2.62 9.98 4.40
N LEU A 150 -1.90 8.91 4.77
CA LEU A 150 -2.31 7.54 4.49
C LEU A 150 -3.45 7.09 5.40
N VAL A 151 -3.42 7.43 6.69
CA VAL A 151 -4.54 7.23 7.61
C VAL A 151 -5.81 7.89 7.09
N PHE A 152 -5.74 9.14 6.65
CA PHE A 152 -6.88 9.84 6.10
C PHE A 152 -7.41 9.17 4.82
N LEU A 153 -6.52 8.83 3.88
CA LEU A 153 -6.90 8.16 2.63
C LEU A 153 -7.61 6.84 2.92
N MET A 154 -6.97 5.97 3.70
CA MET A 154 -7.47 4.63 3.98
C MET A 154 -8.78 4.67 4.74
N THR A 155 -8.90 5.55 5.74
CA THR A 155 -10.17 5.78 6.45
C THR A 155 -11.29 6.12 5.48
N ARG A 156 -11.06 7.06 4.55
CA ARG A 156 -12.08 7.49 3.59
C ARG A 156 -12.41 6.38 2.58
N MET A 157 -11.41 5.69 2.05
CA MET A 157 -11.60 4.67 1.02
C MET A 157 -12.31 3.43 1.58
N LEU A 158 -11.88 2.93 2.74
CA LEU A 158 -12.54 1.83 3.43
C LEU A 158 -13.98 2.20 3.85
N THR A 159 -14.21 3.45 4.28
CA THR A 159 -15.56 3.93 4.56
C THR A 159 -16.44 3.93 3.30
N LYS A 160 -15.89 4.35 2.16
CA LYS A 160 -16.62 4.36 0.88
C LYS A 160 -17.02 2.96 0.42
N VAL A 161 -16.23 1.94 0.75
CA VAL A 161 -16.57 0.54 0.43
C VAL A 161 -17.39 -0.14 1.54
N GLY A 162 -17.86 0.58 2.56
CA GLY A 162 -18.88 0.10 3.51
C GLY A 162 -18.39 -0.24 4.92
N TYR A 163 -17.11 -0.02 5.25
CA TYR A 163 -16.59 -0.21 6.61
C TYR A 163 -16.84 1.02 7.51
N LYS A 164 -16.84 0.82 8.83
CA LYS A 164 -16.79 1.91 9.81
C LYS A 164 -15.37 2.05 10.34
N VAL A 165 -14.64 3.08 9.94
CA VAL A 165 -13.19 3.14 10.20
C VAL A 165 -12.84 4.21 11.24
N THR A 166 -12.08 3.79 12.25
CA THR A 166 -11.37 4.68 13.19
C THR A 166 -9.89 4.69 12.80
N GLY A 167 -9.41 5.79 12.25
CA GLY A 167 -8.00 5.97 11.87
C GLY A 167 -7.16 6.56 12.99
N CYS A 168 -5.93 6.09 13.18
CA CYS A 168 -4.99 6.56 14.19
C CYS A 168 -3.57 6.70 13.62
N THR A 169 -2.92 7.85 13.88
CA THR A 169 -1.54 8.11 13.44
C THR A 169 -0.47 7.70 14.46
N GLN A 170 -0.89 7.33 15.66
CA GLN A 170 0.02 6.95 16.73
C GLN A 170 -0.40 5.62 17.33
N PRO A 171 0.51 4.63 17.44
CA PRO A 171 0.15 3.30 17.93
C PRO A 171 -0.32 3.33 19.40
N LYS A 172 0.19 4.25 20.23
CA LYS A 172 -0.27 4.43 21.61
C LYS A 172 -1.71 4.94 21.69
N ALA A 173 -2.07 5.93 20.88
CA ALA A 173 -3.43 6.45 20.83
C ALA A 173 -4.42 5.38 20.32
N ALA A 174 -4.00 4.58 19.33
CA ALA A 174 -4.78 3.43 18.86
C ALA A 174 -5.02 2.40 19.98
N LEU A 175 -3.97 2.06 20.74
CA LEU A 175 -4.07 1.13 21.86
C LEU A 175 -4.98 1.67 22.99
N GLU A 176 -4.91 2.97 23.30
CA GLU A 176 -5.79 3.61 24.29
C GLU A 176 -7.26 3.61 23.84
N SER A 177 -7.52 3.91 22.56
CA SER A 177 -8.84 3.82 21.98
C SER A 177 -9.38 2.38 22.06
N PHE A 178 -8.57 1.40 21.69
CA PHE A 178 -8.93 -0.02 21.78
C PHE A 178 -9.21 -0.47 23.21
N ARG A 179 -8.35 -0.08 24.18
CA ARG A 179 -8.53 -0.41 25.61
C ARG A 179 -9.82 0.17 26.18
N SER A 180 -10.21 1.36 25.73
CA SER A 180 -11.42 2.04 26.20
C SER A 180 -12.70 1.35 25.74
N ALA A 181 -12.70 0.79 24.52
CA ALA A 181 -13.84 0.05 23.97
C ALA A 181 -13.40 -1.13 23.07
N PRO A 182 -12.94 -2.26 23.64
CA PRO A 182 -12.39 -3.38 22.85
C PRO A 182 -13.40 -4.06 21.93
N ASN A 183 -14.69 -3.92 22.26
CA ASN A 183 -15.81 -4.44 21.50
C ASN A 183 -16.32 -3.45 20.44
N ASP A 184 -15.69 -2.28 20.29
CA ASP A 184 -15.99 -1.31 19.22
C ASP A 184 -15.25 -1.58 17.92
N PHE A 185 -14.44 -2.64 17.88
CA PHE A 185 -13.67 -3.04 16.72
C PHE A 185 -13.92 -4.51 16.40
N ASP A 186 -13.98 -4.81 15.10
CA ASP A 186 -14.13 -6.15 14.55
C ASP A 186 -12.82 -6.65 13.90
N VAL A 187 -11.93 -5.72 13.55
CA VAL A 187 -10.57 -5.99 13.04
C VAL A 187 -9.64 -4.81 13.33
N VAL A 188 -8.35 -5.10 13.55
CA VAL A 188 -7.28 -4.10 13.56
C VAL A 188 -6.44 -4.24 12.29
N VAL A 189 -6.17 -3.14 11.61
CA VAL A 189 -5.25 -3.06 10.47
C VAL A 189 -4.14 -2.10 10.85
N SER A 190 -2.89 -2.58 10.81
CA SER A 190 -1.73 -1.80 11.25
C SER A 190 -0.62 -1.84 10.20
N ASP A 191 0.08 -0.72 10.02
CA ASP A 191 1.43 -0.75 9.49
C ASP A 191 2.37 -1.51 10.43
N LEU A 192 3.42 -2.13 9.89
CA LEU A 192 4.44 -2.83 10.67
C LEU A 192 5.41 -1.87 11.36
N SER A 193 5.86 -0.84 10.66
CA SER A 193 7.06 -0.05 10.94
C SER A 193 6.71 1.36 11.43
N MET A 194 6.12 1.44 12.61
CA MET A 194 5.74 2.72 13.22
C MET A 194 6.74 3.17 14.30
N PRO A 195 6.92 4.49 14.53
CA PRO A 195 7.69 5.02 15.64
C PRO A 195 7.16 4.57 16.99
N GLN A 196 8.07 4.39 17.96
CA GLN A 196 7.80 4.02 19.35
C GLN A 196 7.26 2.60 19.60
N MET A 197 6.42 2.06 18.71
CA MET A 197 5.81 0.73 18.85
C MET A 197 5.55 0.13 17.47
N SER A 198 6.05 -1.07 17.21
CA SER A 198 5.79 -1.77 15.93
C SER A 198 4.36 -2.31 15.85
N GLY A 199 3.89 -2.61 14.64
CA GLY A 199 2.59 -3.27 14.45
C GLY A 199 2.49 -4.63 15.15
N ILE A 200 3.60 -5.36 15.28
CA ILE A 200 3.67 -6.63 16.01
C ILE A 200 3.52 -6.40 17.52
N ASP A 201 4.14 -5.35 18.06
CA ASP A 201 4.02 -5.01 19.47
C ASP A 201 2.62 -4.53 19.82
N LEU A 202 2.02 -3.69 18.95
CA LEU A 202 0.62 -3.30 19.05
C LEU A 202 -0.31 -4.52 19.03
N ALA A 203 -0.08 -5.46 18.11
CA ALA A 203 -0.88 -6.67 18.00
C ALA A 203 -0.81 -7.53 19.27
N ARG A 204 0.39 -7.65 19.88
CA ARG A 204 0.57 -8.37 21.15
C ARG A 204 -0.28 -7.75 22.27
N GLU A 205 -0.25 -6.43 22.40
CA GLU A 205 -1.04 -5.69 23.41
C GLU A 205 -2.55 -5.84 23.17
N VAL A 206 -2.99 -5.73 21.91
CA VAL A 206 -4.39 -5.93 21.52
C VAL A 206 -4.88 -7.34 21.88
N LEU A 207 -4.09 -8.38 21.60
CA LEU A 207 -4.44 -9.77 21.89
C LEU A 207 -4.46 -10.10 23.39
N GLN A 208 -3.68 -9.40 24.22
CA GLN A 208 -3.79 -9.50 25.67
C GLN A 208 -5.12 -8.97 26.20
N ILE A 209 -5.68 -7.95 25.54
CA ILE A 209 -6.96 -7.34 25.92
C ILE A 209 -8.13 -8.17 25.36
N ARG A 210 -8.06 -8.57 24.10
CA ARG A 210 -9.09 -9.37 23.43
C ARG A 210 -8.46 -10.53 22.66
N PRO A 211 -8.32 -11.70 23.30
CA PRO A 211 -7.85 -12.91 22.63
C PRO A 211 -8.71 -13.25 21.41
N GLY A 212 -8.08 -13.59 20.29
CA GLY A 212 -8.76 -13.92 19.04
C GLY A 212 -9.25 -12.71 18.22
N MET A 213 -8.89 -11.47 18.61
CA MET A 213 -9.11 -10.30 17.76
C MET A 213 -8.45 -10.51 16.38
N PRO A 214 -9.18 -10.38 15.27
CA PRO A 214 -8.58 -10.38 13.94
C PRO A 214 -7.64 -9.18 13.76
N ILE A 215 -6.41 -9.45 13.33
CA ILE A 215 -5.39 -8.42 13.11
C ILE A 215 -4.72 -8.66 11.75
N LEU A 216 -4.66 -7.61 10.95
CA LEU A 216 -3.85 -7.52 9.74
C LEU A 216 -2.69 -6.58 9.97
N ILE A 217 -1.50 -7.02 9.60
CA ILE A 217 -0.29 -6.19 9.63
C ILE A 217 0.25 -6.12 8.21
N ALA A 218 0.38 -4.91 7.68
CA ALA A 218 0.89 -4.65 6.34
C ALA A 218 2.30 -4.05 6.40
N SER A 219 3.16 -4.41 5.45
CA SER A 219 4.51 -3.84 5.33
C SER A 219 4.94 -3.70 3.88
N GLY A 220 5.70 -2.65 3.55
CA GLY A 220 6.34 -2.51 2.24
C GLY A 220 7.45 -3.55 1.99
N TYR A 221 7.96 -4.20 3.04
CA TYR A 221 8.96 -5.26 2.93
C TYR A 221 8.81 -6.29 4.06
N ILE A 222 8.79 -7.58 3.73
CA ILE A 222 8.64 -8.66 4.71
C ILE A 222 9.97 -9.40 4.87
N HIS A 223 10.55 -9.35 6.08
CA HIS A 223 11.66 -10.21 6.43
C HIS A 223 11.13 -11.57 6.94
N PRO A 224 11.75 -12.72 6.59
CA PRO A 224 11.30 -14.05 7.05
C PRO A 224 11.09 -14.16 8.57
N ALA A 225 11.99 -13.53 9.35
CA ALA A 225 11.91 -13.48 10.81
C ALA A 225 10.67 -12.76 11.36
N ASP A 226 10.06 -11.85 10.58
CA ASP A 226 8.86 -11.13 11.06
C ASP A 226 7.60 -11.99 10.93
N ASN A 227 7.53 -12.87 9.92
CA ASN A 227 6.48 -13.88 9.81
C ASN A 227 6.54 -14.89 10.98
N GLU A 228 7.73 -15.26 11.43
CA GLU A 228 7.89 -16.12 12.62
C GLU A 228 7.31 -15.44 13.88
N LYS A 229 7.53 -14.14 14.04
CA LYS A 229 7.00 -13.37 15.18
C LYS A 229 5.47 -13.30 15.15
N VAL A 230 4.83 -12.98 14.03
CA VAL A 230 3.35 -12.91 13.97
C VAL A 230 2.69 -14.28 14.13
N ARG A 231 3.30 -15.35 13.58
CA ARG A 231 2.83 -16.73 13.82
C ARG A 231 2.89 -17.13 15.28
N SER A 232 3.92 -16.68 16.02
CA SER A 232 4.02 -16.92 17.47
C SER A 232 2.89 -16.27 18.27
N LEU A 233 2.23 -15.24 17.70
CA LEU A 233 1.05 -14.60 18.26
C LEU A 233 -0.27 -15.26 17.82
N GLY A 234 -0.20 -16.32 17.00
CA GLY A 234 -1.38 -16.98 16.43
C GLY A 234 -2.04 -16.18 15.30
N LEU A 235 -1.33 -15.21 14.71
CA LEU A 235 -1.83 -14.38 13.62
C LEU A 235 -1.44 -14.93 12.24
N PRO A 236 -2.18 -14.53 11.18
CA PRO A 236 -1.74 -14.77 9.79
C PRO A 236 -0.37 -14.13 9.49
N ASP A 237 0.26 -14.59 8.42
CA ASP A 237 1.47 -13.97 7.89
C ASP A 237 1.24 -12.49 7.54
N LEU A 238 2.33 -11.71 7.60
CA LEU A 238 2.32 -10.30 7.22
C LEU A 238 1.84 -10.14 5.78
N LEU A 239 1.04 -9.10 5.55
CA LEU A 239 0.65 -8.69 4.21
C LEU A 239 1.73 -7.80 3.62
N LEU A 240 2.11 -8.07 2.37
CA LEU A 240 2.78 -7.04 1.60
C LEU A 240 1.76 -5.91 1.42
N LYS A 241 2.20 -4.66 1.63
CA LYS A 241 1.31 -3.50 1.51
C LYS A 241 0.54 -3.58 0.19
N PRO A 242 -0.80 -3.57 0.23
CA PRO A 242 -1.59 -3.74 -0.97
C PRO A 242 -1.48 -2.49 -1.86
N ASP A 243 -1.23 -2.71 -3.14
CA ASP A 243 -1.10 -1.63 -4.13
C ASP A 243 -2.46 -0.96 -4.44
N THR A 244 -3.58 -1.53 -3.99
CA THR A 244 -4.94 -1.05 -4.25
C THR A 244 -5.87 -1.24 -3.05
N ILE A 245 -6.92 -0.42 -2.99
CA ILE A 245 -7.96 -0.52 -1.95
C ILE A 245 -8.76 -1.82 -2.11
N GLU A 246 -9.01 -2.25 -3.34
CA GLU A 246 -9.72 -3.49 -3.65
C GLU A 246 -8.98 -4.72 -3.10
N ALA A 247 -7.64 -4.72 -3.20
CA ALA A 247 -6.83 -5.77 -2.59
C ALA A 247 -6.95 -5.77 -1.06
N LEU A 248 -6.87 -4.60 -0.40
CA LEU A 248 -7.06 -4.51 1.05
C LEU A 248 -8.48 -4.96 1.47
N ALA A 249 -9.51 -4.52 0.75
CA ALA A 249 -10.90 -4.91 0.99
C ALA A 249 -11.09 -6.43 0.82
N GLN A 250 -10.42 -7.06 -0.14
CA GLN A 250 -10.46 -8.51 -0.31
C GLN A 250 -9.84 -9.25 0.90
N HIS A 251 -8.74 -8.74 1.47
CA HIS A 251 -8.16 -9.30 2.69
C HIS A 251 -9.12 -9.18 3.88
N LEU A 252 -9.76 -8.02 4.05
CA LEU A 252 -10.77 -7.80 5.09
C LEU A 252 -11.97 -8.72 4.91
N TYR A 253 -12.50 -8.84 3.69
CA TYR A 253 -13.58 -9.78 3.37
C TYR A 253 -13.22 -11.22 3.76
N ASN A 254 -12.01 -11.67 3.41
CA ASN A 254 -11.57 -13.04 3.71
C ASN A 254 -11.49 -13.34 5.22
N ILE A 255 -11.20 -12.33 6.04
CA ILE A 255 -11.22 -12.47 7.50
C ILE A 255 -12.66 -12.71 7.98
N PHE A 256 -13.58 -11.88 7.54
CA PHE A 256 -14.97 -11.95 7.99
C PHE A 256 -15.71 -13.18 7.42
N ALA A 257 -15.44 -13.56 6.17
CA ALA A 257 -16.00 -14.76 5.55
C ALA A 257 -15.57 -16.05 6.27
N LYS A 258 -14.29 -16.17 6.67
CA LYS A 258 -13.79 -17.32 7.45
C LYS A 258 -14.38 -17.37 8.86
N SER A 259 -14.65 -16.22 9.47
CA SER A 259 -15.31 -16.14 10.78
C SER A 259 -16.76 -16.64 10.72
N GLN A 260 -17.50 -16.30 9.66
CA GLN A 260 -18.86 -16.79 9.43
C GLN A 260 -18.92 -18.29 9.11
N ALA A 261 -17.97 -18.82 8.33
CA ALA A 261 -17.87 -20.27 8.04
C ALA A 261 -17.52 -21.11 9.28
N SER A 262 -16.69 -20.58 10.18
CA SER A 262 -16.33 -21.26 11.43
C SER A 262 -17.49 -21.26 12.44
N ALA A 263 -18.38 -20.25 12.38
CA ALA A 263 -19.58 -20.18 13.21
C ALA A 263 -20.75 -21.05 12.70
N SER A 264 -20.74 -21.46 11.42
CA SER A 264 -21.82 -22.23 10.78
C SER A 264 -21.59 -23.74 10.73
N GLY A 265 -20.44 -24.25 11.20
CA GLY A 265 -20.29 -25.67 11.53
C GLY A 265 -20.45 -26.64 10.36
N GLU A 266 -20.08 -26.28 9.14
CA GLU A 266 -19.95 -27.27 8.05
C GLU A 266 -18.63 -28.02 8.19
N GLN A 267 -18.70 -29.22 8.77
CA GLN A 267 -17.64 -30.22 8.65
C GLN A 267 -17.42 -30.52 7.16
N PRO A 268 -16.16 -30.53 6.66
CA PRO A 268 -15.91 -30.98 5.30
C PRO A 268 -16.27 -32.47 5.23
N ALA A 269 -17.20 -32.80 4.33
CA ALA A 269 -17.62 -34.16 4.05
C ALA A 269 -16.38 -35.03 3.78
N GLY A 270 -16.15 -35.99 4.68
CA GLY A 270 -15.10 -36.98 4.55
C GLY A 270 -15.27 -37.73 3.24
N ASN A 271 -14.34 -37.54 2.31
CA ASN A 271 -14.35 -38.26 1.04
C ASN A 271 -13.84 -39.69 1.29
N SER A 272 -14.75 -40.57 1.71
CA SER A 272 -14.54 -42.01 1.76
C SER A 272 -15.18 -42.64 0.53
N LYS A 273 -14.40 -43.49 -0.14
CA LYS A 273 -14.71 -44.41 -1.26
C LYS A 273 -14.50 -43.87 -2.68
N VAL A 274 -13.38 -44.32 -3.26
CA VAL A 274 -13.47 -45.04 -4.54
C VAL A 274 -12.81 -46.41 -4.37
N ARG A 275 -13.64 -47.44 -4.49
CA ARG A 275 -13.30 -48.86 -4.57
C ARG A 275 -13.57 -49.26 -6.03
N GLY A 276 -12.59 -49.86 -6.70
CA GLY A 276 -12.71 -50.44 -8.04
C GLY A 276 -11.31 -50.79 -8.55
N GLN A 277 -10.75 -51.94 -8.16
CA GLN A 277 -10.78 -53.23 -8.87
C GLN A 277 -10.16 -53.24 -10.28
N ALA A 278 -9.14 -54.11 -10.37
CA ALA A 278 -8.75 -54.98 -11.48
C ALA A 278 -8.01 -54.39 -12.70
N ALA A 279 -6.73 -54.78 -12.82
CA ALA A 279 -6.20 -55.34 -14.06
C ALA A 279 -5.01 -56.27 -13.74
N SER A 280 -5.23 -57.56 -13.99
CA SER A 280 -4.25 -58.64 -14.15
C SER A 280 -3.51 -58.57 -15.49
N SER A 281 -2.56 -59.50 -15.69
CA SER A 281 -1.79 -59.85 -16.90
C SER A 281 -0.67 -58.87 -17.28
N SER A 282 0.58 -59.27 -17.52
CA SER A 282 1.26 -60.58 -17.57
C SER A 282 2.77 -60.33 -17.45
#